data_AF-A0AA44IF44-F1
#
_entry.id   AF-A0AA44IF44-F1
#
_cell.length_a   1.000
_cell.length_b   1.000
_cell.length_c   1.000
_cell.angle_alpha   90.00
_cell.angle_beta   90.00
_cell.angle_gamma   90.00
#
_symmetry.space_group_name_H-M   'P 1'
#
loop_
_entity.id
_entity.type
_entity.pdbx_description
1 polymer ?
#
loop_
_entity_poly.entity_id
_entity_poly.type
_entity_poly.pdbx_seq_one_letter_code
_entity_poly.pdbx_strand_id
1 'polypeptide(L)'
;APAPAAAPAAAPSGAARGVPTPKDLAGLRAAHHNGQQGAAPANATLRWSSDRGWIDRPGPAGEPPEGATLPTLAQLTSAEQRWADREEDITAVGGDPFEVGQVFARRWMERLPDQGHVRRLSAMYPRIPHRIDGELLRYAARFGLLAHKDDQIDEHDRYTIRAGFWREIDGRATAGNQAAGE
;
A
#
# COMPACT_ATOMS: atom_id res chain seq x y z
N ALA A 1 -28.22 17.22 -56.66
CA ALA A 1 -28.56 15.83 -57.04
C ALA A 1 -28.00 15.59 -58.45
N PRO A 2 -27.47 14.40 -58.81
CA PRO A 2 -27.83 13.07 -58.28
C PRO A 2 -26.65 12.17 -57.83
N ALA A 3 -27.00 11.14 -57.07
CA ALA A 3 -26.37 9.80 -57.01
C ALA A 3 -27.48 8.80 -57.48
N PRO A 4 -27.25 7.50 -57.85
CA PRO A 4 -26.45 6.52 -57.08
C PRO A 4 -25.82 5.33 -57.88
N ALA A 5 -25.28 4.36 -57.11
CA ALA A 5 -25.03 2.93 -57.43
C ALA A 5 -23.77 2.58 -58.26
N ALA A 6 -23.02 1.49 -58.05
CA ALA A 6 -23.03 0.37 -57.09
C ALA A 6 -21.61 -0.27 -57.09
N ALA A 7 -21.26 -0.99 -56.02
CA ALA A 7 -20.07 -1.82 -55.91
C ALA A 7 -20.12 -3.04 -56.86
N PRO A 8 -18.99 -3.73 -57.09
CA PRO A 8 -18.90 -5.05 -56.46
C PRO A 8 -17.51 -5.50 -55.96
N ALA A 9 -17.59 -6.27 -54.85
CA ALA A 9 -16.95 -7.56 -54.56
C ALA A 9 -15.51 -7.73 -54.04
N ALA A 10 -15.49 -8.65 -53.06
CA ALA A 10 -14.47 -9.63 -52.64
C ALA A 10 -13.33 -9.23 -51.66
N ALA A 11 -13.65 -9.46 -50.38
CA ALA A 11 -12.92 -10.15 -49.28
C ALA A 11 -11.45 -10.66 -49.46
N PRO A 12 -10.83 -11.21 -48.40
CA PRO A 12 -10.55 -10.66 -47.07
C PRO A 12 -9.04 -10.76 -46.78
N SER A 13 -8.45 -9.88 -45.97
CA SER A 13 -7.08 -10.10 -45.49
C SER A 13 -6.77 -9.35 -44.21
N GLY A 14 -6.21 -10.09 -43.25
CA GLY A 14 -5.21 -9.53 -42.34
C GLY A 14 -5.69 -9.27 -40.93
N ALA A 15 -5.66 -10.32 -40.10
CA ALA A 15 -5.57 -10.20 -38.66
C ALA A 15 -4.29 -9.43 -38.24
N ALA A 16 -4.37 -8.57 -37.22
CA ALA A 16 -3.35 -8.50 -36.16
C ALA A 16 -3.71 -7.52 -35.02
N ARG A 17 -3.52 -8.02 -33.79
CA ARG A 17 -3.29 -7.32 -32.51
C ARG A 17 -4.50 -6.75 -31.78
N GLY A 18 -5.29 -7.66 -31.20
CA GLY A 18 -6.10 -7.40 -30.02
C GLY A 18 -5.92 -8.55 -29.03
N VAL A 19 -5.77 -8.26 -27.74
CA VAL A 19 -5.76 -9.26 -26.67
C VAL A 19 -7.01 -10.14 -26.81
N PRO A 20 -6.89 -11.48 -26.87
CA PRO A 20 -8.03 -12.36 -27.10
C PRO A 20 -9.06 -12.19 -25.99
N THR A 21 -10.31 -11.97 -26.37
CA THR A 21 -11.39 -12.00 -25.40
C THR A 21 -11.62 -13.44 -24.94
N PRO A 22 -12.18 -13.69 -23.74
CA PRO A 22 -12.39 -15.04 -23.22
C PRO A 22 -13.15 -15.99 -24.17
N LYS A 23 -13.95 -15.43 -25.09
CA LYS A 23 -14.69 -16.17 -26.12
C LYS A 23 -13.79 -16.73 -27.23
N ASP A 24 -12.71 -16.01 -27.57
CA ASP A 24 -11.73 -16.42 -28.59
C ASP A 24 -10.87 -17.61 -28.11
N LEU A 25 -10.67 -17.73 -26.79
CA LEU A 25 -9.93 -18.84 -26.18
C LEU A 25 -10.74 -20.15 -26.14
N ALA A 26 -12.07 -20.07 -26.08
CA ALA A 26 -12.93 -21.26 -26.08
C ALA A 26 -12.93 -21.99 -27.43
N GLY A 27 -12.83 -21.25 -28.54
CA GLY A 27 -12.73 -21.82 -29.90
C GLY A 27 -11.41 -22.55 -30.15
N LEU A 28 -10.32 -22.12 -29.50
CA LEU A 28 -8.99 -22.76 -29.64
C LEU A 28 -8.88 -24.10 -28.92
N ARG A 29 -9.70 -24.37 -27.89
CA ARG A 29 -9.72 -25.68 -27.20
C ARG A 29 -10.35 -26.80 -28.03
N ALA A 30 -11.22 -26.48 -28.99
CA ALA A 30 -11.86 -27.50 -29.83
C ALA A 30 -10.91 -28.05 -30.92
N ALA A 31 -9.94 -27.26 -31.37
CA ALA A 31 -9.06 -27.60 -32.50
C ALA A 31 -7.77 -28.38 -32.14
N HIS A 32 -7.61 -28.87 -30.90
CA HIS A 32 -6.42 -29.61 -30.47
C HIS A 32 -6.66 -31.07 -30.09
N HIS A 33 -7.73 -31.69 -30.61
CA HIS A 33 -7.96 -33.13 -30.49
C HIS A 33 -7.42 -33.87 -31.71
N ASN A 34 -6.10 -33.88 -31.91
CA ASN A 34 -5.45 -34.99 -32.61
C ASN A 34 -3.94 -35.05 -32.30
N GLY A 35 -3.55 -36.07 -31.52
CA GLY A 35 -2.19 -36.64 -31.48
C GLY A 35 -1.08 -35.80 -30.82
N GLN A 36 -0.71 -36.13 -29.59
CA GLN A 36 0.63 -36.61 -29.21
C GLN A 36 0.66 -36.85 -27.69
N GLN A 37 1.18 -38.00 -27.27
CA GLN A 37 1.35 -38.40 -25.89
C GLN A 37 2.43 -37.54 -25.21
N GLY A 38 2.08 -36.89 -24.10
CA GLY A 38 3.00 -36.13 -23.25
C GLY A 38 2.39 -35.98 -21.86
N ALA A 39 3.13 -36.43 -20.83
CA ALA A 39 2.68 -36.52 -19.45
C ALA A 39 2.01 -35.22 -18.96
N ALA A 40 0.75 -35.34 -18.52
CA ALA A 40 0.03 -34.26 -17.88
C ALA A 40 0.64 -33.98 -16.48
N PRO A 41 1.11 -32.75 -16.17
CA PRO A 41 1.33 -32.39 -14.78
C PRO A 41 -0.04 -32.26 -14.12
N ALA A 42 -0.27 -33.13 -13.14
CA ALA A 42 -1.47 -33.13 -12.31
C ALA A 42 -1.67 -31.76 -11.63
N ASN A 43 -2.87 -31.20 -11.78
CA ASN A 43 -3.47 -30.20 -10.89
C ASN A 43 -2.59 -28.99 -10.53
N ALA A 44 -2.37 -28.09 -11.49
CA ALA A 44 -2.06 -26.70 -11.17
C ALA A 44 -3.34 -25.95 -10.76
N THR A 45 -3.92 -26.32 -9.62
CA THR A 45 -4.81 -25.42 -8.88
C THR A 45 -3.94 -24.26 -8.39
N LEU A 46 -4.10 -23.08 -8.99
CA LEU A 46 -3.63 -21.83 -8.39
C LEU A 46 -4.39 -21.64 -7.07
N ARG A 47 -3.87 -22.27 -6.02
CA ARG A 47 -4.12 -21.87 -4.64
C ARG A 47 -3.43 -20.52 -4.49
N TRP A 48 -4.22 -19.46 -4.48
CA TRP A 48 -3.87 -18.20 -3.83
C TRP A 48 -3.70 -18.50 -2.33
N SER A 49 -2.67 -19.25 -1.96
CA SER A 49 -2.34 -19.49 -0.58
C SER A 49 -1.81 -18.17 -0.05
N SER A 50 -2.69 -17.37 0.54
CA SER A 50 -2.38 -16.22 1.40
C SER A 50 -1.70 -16.66 2.72
N ASP A 51 -0.77 -17.60 2.65
CA ASP A 51 -0.10 -18.21 3.81
C ASP A 51 1.40 -18.38 3.56
N ARG A 52 2.04 -17.34 3.01
CA ARG A 52 3.45 -17.12 3.31
C ARG A 52 3.53 -15.94 4.24
N GLY A 53 3.72 -16.29 5.51
CA GLY A 53 3.99 -15.38 6.60
C GLY A 53 4.99 -14.31 6.16
N TRP A 54 4.68 -13.10 6.59
CA TRP A 54 5.55 -11.94 6.56
C TRP A 54 6.99 -12.36 6.88
N ILE A 55 7.85 -12.43 5.86
CA ILE A 55 9.25 -12.76 6.06
C ILE A 55 9.85 -11.59 6.81
N ASP A 56 10.13 -11.80 8.10
CA ASP A 56 10.96 -10.92 8.90
C ASP A 56 12.33 -10.89 8.24
N ARG A 57 12.55 -9.86 7.41
CA ARG A 57 13.88 -9.52 6.92
C ARG A 57 14.63 -9.03 8.15
N PRO A 58 15.74 -9.67 8.58
CA PRO A 58 16.57 -9.08 9.60
C PRO A 58 17.02 -7.70 9.09
N GLY A 59 16.51 -6.65 9.74
CA GLY A 59 16.90 -5.28 9.48
C GLY A 59 18.39 -5.09 9.79
N PRO A 60 18.99 -3.97 9.34
CA PRO A 60 20.39 -3.68 9.59
C PRO A 60 20.68 -3.73 11.09
N ALA A 61 21.70 -4.52 11.45
CA ALA A 61 22.19 -4.68 12.82
C ALA A 61 22.54 -3.31 13.41
N GLY A 62 21.76 -2.83 14.38
CA GLY A 62 22.03 -1.55 15.03
C GLY A 62 20.81 -0.84 15.65
N GLU A 63 19.62 -1.43 15.62
CA GLU A 63 18.47 -0.89 16.36
C GLU A 63 18.36 -1.54 17.75
N PRO A 64 18.17 -0.75 18.82
CA PRO A 64 17.87 -1.31 20.13
C PRO A 64 16.62 -2.20 20.07
N PRO A 65 16.64 -3.40 20.68
CA PRO A 65 15.55 -4.36 20.61
C PRO A 65 14.22 -3.79 21.11
N GLU A 66 14.28 -2.77 21.97
CA GLU A 66 13.12 -2.05 22.51
C GLU A 66 12.28 -1.41 21.38
N GLY A 67 12.90 -0.88 20.34
CA GLY A 67 12.21 -0.30 19.18
C GLY A 67 11.49 -1.35 18.32
N ALA A 68 12.06 -2.55 18.24
CA ALA A 68 11.49 -3.67 17.48
C ALA A 68 10.20 -4.24 18.10
N THR A 69 9.97 -3.98 19.41
CA THR A 69 8.77 -4.42 20.14
C THR A 69 7.53 -3.55 19.95
N LEU A 70 7.68 -2.34 19.39
CA LEU A 70 6.55 -1.44 19.18
C LEU A 70 5.64 -1.98 18.07
N PRO A 71 4.31 -2.04 18.28
CA PRO A 71 3.38 -2.49 17.26
C PRO A 71 3.29 -1.47 16.12
N THR A 72 3.19 -1.96 14.90
CA THR A 72 2.96 -1.16 13.68
C THR A 72 1.48 -0.83 13.52
N LEU A 73 1.14 0.28 12.84
CA LEU A 73 -0.25 0.66 12.57
C LEU A 73 -1.02 -0.45 11.86
N ALA A 74 -0.39 -1.13 10.90
CA ALA A 74 -0.95 -2.24 10.13
C ALA A 74 -1.26 -3.46 10.99
N GLN A 75 -0.50 -3.70 12.07
CA GLN A 75 -0.81 -4.75 13.05
C GLN A 75 -2.00 -4.38 13.93
N LEU A 76 -2.17 -3.09 14.21
CA LEU A 76 -3.26 -2.57 15.05
C LEU A 76 -4.56 -2.36 14.27
N THR A 77 -4.56 -2.45 12.94
CA THR A 77 -5.74 -2.19 12.10
C THR A 77 -6.25 -3.39 11.32
N SER A 78 -7.55 -3.63 11.44
CA SER A 78 -8.27 -4.60 10.61
C SER A 78 -8.27 -4.16 9.14
N ALA A 79 -8.53 -5.12 8.23
CA ALA A 79 -8.61 -4.82 6.80
C ALA A 79 -9.76 -3.85 6.46
N GLU A 80 -10.90 -3.98 7.12
CA GLU A 80 -12.05 -3.10 6.97
C GLU A 80 -11.72 -1.68 7.44
N GLN A 81 -11.10 -1.53 8.62
CA GLN A 81 -10.68 -0.23 9.12
C GLN A 81 -9.64 0.42 8.21
N ARG A 82 -8.67 -0.36 7.69
CA ARG A 82 -7.69 0.15 6.71
C ARG A 82 -8.33 0.68 5.43
N TRP A 83 -9.46 0.11 5.02
CA TRP A 83 -10.20 0.61 3.88
C TRP A 83 -10.93 1.92 4.21
N ALA A 84 -11.62 1.98 5.36
CA ALA A 84 -12.29 3.20 5.83
C ALA A 84 -11.31 4.37 6.01
N ASP A 85 -10.17 4.12 6.67
CA ASP A 85 -9.08 5.07 6.86
C ASP A 85 -8.57 5.64 5.55
N ARG A 86 -8.44 4.78 4.52
CA ARG A 86 -7.97 5.18 3.21
C ARG A 86 -9.00 6.09 2.52
N GLU A 87 -10.29 5.83 2.67
CA GLU A 87 -11.33 6.69 2.10
C GLU A 87 -11.31 8.08 2.74
N GLU A 88 -11.13 8.13 4.07
CA GLU A 88 -10.94 9.39 4.79
C GLU A 88 -9.65 10.10 4.34
N ASP A 89 -8.55 9.36 4.18
CA ASP A 89 -7.27 9.91 3.70
C ASP A 89 -7.39 10.58 2.34
N ILE A 90 -8.13 9.97 1.42
CA ILE A 90 -8.32 10.49 0.06
C ILE A 90 -9.08 11.82 0.07
N THR A 91 -10.02 11.99 1.00
CA THR A 91 -10.96 13.10 0.99
C THR A 91 -10.61 14.22 1.96
N ALA A 92 -9.92 13.92 3.06
CA ALA A 92 -9.68 14.85 4.15
C ALA A 92 -8.24 15.37 4.22
N VAL A 93 -7.25 14.61 3.72
CA VAL A 93 -5.83 15.00 3.82
C VAL A 93 -5.44 15.76 2.56
N GLY A 94 -5.17 17.05 2.70
CA GLY A 94 -4.84 17.96 1.59
C GLY A 94 -3.49 17.68 0.93
N GLY A 95 -2.76 16.73 1.49
CA GLY A 95 -1.49 16.28 1.01
C GLY A 95 -0.32 17.17 1.38
N ASP A 96 -0.38 17.83 2.53
CA ASP A 96 0.83 18.38 3.13
C ASP A 96 1.66 17.24 3.76
N PRO A 97 2.96 17.07 3.43
CA PRO A 97 3.80 16.04 4.03
C PRO A 97 3.80 16.10 5.56
N PHE A 98 3.71 17.31 6.13
CA PHE A 98 3.66 17.48 7.59
C PHE A 98 2.35 16.94 8.17
N GLU A 99 1.21 17.31 7.59
CA GLU A 99 -0.12 16.78 7.96
C GLU A 99 -0.19 15.25 7.86
N VAL A 100 0.36 14.67 6.79
CA VAL A 100 0.43 13.21 6.62
C VAL A 100 1.13 12.53 7.81
N GLY A 101 2.23 13.12 8.28
CA GLY A 101 2.94 12.67 9.48
C GLY A 101 2.07 12.71 10.74
N GLN A 102 1.29 13.79 10.91
CA GLN A 102 0.38 13.94 12.04
C GLN A 102 -0.76 12.92 12.01
N VAL A 103 -1.42 12.76 10.87
CA VAL A 103 -2.55 11.83 10.72
C VAL A 103 -2.12 10.40 11.03
N PHE A 104 -0.95 9.99 10.53
CA PHE A 104 -0.39 8.68 10.86
C PHE A 104 -0.16 8.52 12.36
N ALA A 105 0.52 9.49 13.00
CA ALA A 105 0.80 9.45 14.42
C ALA A 105 -0.47 9.40 15.28
N ARG A 106 -1.47 10.22 14.94
CA ARG A 106 -2.78 10.26 15.62
C ARG A 106 -3.47 8.91 15.59
N ARG A 107 -3.60 8.32 14.39
CA ARG A 107 -4.24 7.01 14.20
C ARG A 107 -3.47 5.88 14.88
N TRP A 108 -2.15 5.94 14.86
CA TRP A 108 -1.32 4.98 15.57
C TRP A 108 -1.57 5.05 17.07
N MET A 109 -1.52 6.25 17.67
CA MET A 109 -1.79 6.45 19.09
C MET A 109 -3.20 6.06 19.51
N GLU A 110 -4.21 6.34 18.69
CA GLU A 110 -5.62 5.97 18.96
C GLU A 110 -5.86 4.47 19.06
N ARG A 111 -5.00 3.69 18.42
CA ARG A 111 -5.14 2.23 18.31
C ARG A 111 -4.17 1.48 19.19
N LEU A 112 -3.28 2.18 19.88
CA LEU A 112 -2.39 1.56 20.84
C LEU A 112 -3.19 1.03 22.04
N PRO A 113 -3.01 -0.24 22.41
CA PRO A 113 -3.68 -0.82 23.58
C PRO A 113 -3.09 -0.33 24.90
N ASP A 114 -1.84 0.17 24.88
CA ASP A 114 -1.13 0.67 26.06
C ASP A 114 -0.39 1.98 25.74
N GLN A 115 -0.63 3.00 26.57
CA GLN A 115 0.03 4.31 26.52
C GLN A 115 1.53 4.21 26.85
N GLY A 116 1.97 3.14 27.51
CA GLY A 116 3.38 2.83 27.73
C GLY A 116 4.20 2.74 26.43
N HIS A 117 3.58 2.36 25.31
CA HIS A 117 4.23 2.34 24.00
C HIS A 117 4.59 3.75 23.50
N VAL A 118 3.74 4.75 23.74
CA VAL A 118 4.03 6.15 23.37
C VAL A 118 5.21 6.66 24.18
N ARG A 119 5.22 6.43 25.50
CA ARG A 119 6.35 6.81 26.37
C ARG A 119 7.66 6.15 25.95
N ARG A 120 7.63 4.87 25.58
CA ARG A 120 8.81 4.15 25.06
C ARG A 120 9.31 4.77 23.76
N LEU A 121 8.41 5.08 22.83
CA LEU A 121 8.75 5.75 21.58
C LEU A 121 9.35 7.13 21.83
N SER A 122 8.74 7.96 22.68
CA SER A 122 9.22 9.31 23.01
C SER A 122 10.65 9.32 23.55
N ALA A 123 11.06 8.29 24.30
CA ALA A 123 12.44 8.15 24.78
C ALA A 123 13.48 7.95 23.66
N MET A 124 13.05 7.63 22.45
CA MET A 124 13.91 7.41 21.28
C MET A 124 14.06 8.68 20.40
N TYR A 125 13.36 9.76 20.75
CA TYR A 125 13.46 11.05 20.05
C TYR A 125 14.93 11.52 19.97
N PRO A 126 15.39 12.07 18.81
CA PRO A 126 14.61 12.41 17.61
C PRO A 126 14.45 11.29 16.58
N ARG A 127 14.96 10.09 16.86
CA ARG A 127 15.00 8.99 15.89
C ARG A 127 13.72 8.15 15.94
N ILE A 128 13.08 7.96 14.79
CA ILE A 128 11.96 7.03 14.65
C ILE A 128 12.51 5.60 14.43
N PRO A 129 12.00 4.59 15.15
CA PRO A 129 12.30 3.18 14.91
C PRO A 129 12.10 2.78 13.45
N HIS A 130 12.98 1.95 12.88
CA HIS A 130 12.99 1.70 11.43
C HIS A 130 11.68 1.05 10.93
N ARG A 131 11.07 0.17 11.73
CA ARG A 131 9.79 -0.45 11.39
C ARG A 131 8.66 0.57 11.27
N ILE A 132 8.62 1.52 12.21
CA ILE A 132 7.62 2.59 12.27
C ILE A 132 7.91 3.64 11.18
N ASP A 133 9.16 4.08 11.02
CA ASP A 133 9.57 5.02 9.95
C ASP A 133 9.26 4.43 8.56
N GLY A 134 9.59 3.16 8.33
CA GLY A 134 9.29 2.50 7.07
C GLY A 134 7.79 2.38 6.79
N GLU A 135 6.97 2.21 7.82
CA GLU A 135 5.51 2.21 7.68
C GLU A 135 4.95 3.61 7.44
N LEU A 136 5.42 4.60 8.18
CA LEU A 136 5.08 6.03 8.01
C LEU A 136 5.36 6.49 6.58
N LEU A 137 6.54 6.16 6.02
CA LEU A 137 6.88 6.52 4.65
C LEU A 137 6.04 5.76 3.61
N ARG A 138 5.73 4.47 3.83
CA ARG A 138 4.79 3.73 2.97
C ARG A 138 3.38 4.29 3.02
N TYR A 139 2.94 4.75 4.19
CA TYR A 139 1.65 5.40 4.38
C TYR A 139 1.59 6.70 3.59
N ALA A 140 2.64 7.52 3.66
CA ALA A 140 2.76 8.79 2.97
C ALA A 140 2.80 8.65 1.45
N ALA A 141 3.45 7.61 0.92
CA ALA A 141 3.53 7.35 -0.51
C ALA A 141 2.15 7.18 -1.19
N ARG A 142 1.10 6.84 -0.43
CA ARG A 142 -0.26 6.64 -0.97
C ARG A 142 -0.94 7.93 -1.42
N PHE A 143 -0.52 9.08 -0.89
CA PHE A 143 -1.16 10.37 -1.16
C PHE A 143 -0.68 11.02 -2.47
N GLY A 144 0.22 10.37 -3.23
CA GLY A 144 0.65 10.85 -4.54
C GLY A 144 1.53 12.11 -4.52
N LEU A 145 1.74 12.71 -3.35
CA LEU A 145 2.59 13.90 -3.15
C LEU A 145 4.07 13.63 -3.40
N LEU A 146 4.43 12.36 -3.40
CA LEU A 146 5.80 11.89 -3.30
C LEU A 146 6.21 11.03 -4.50
N ALA A 147 5.34 10.92 -5.50
CA ALA A 147 5.70 10.33 -6.77
C ALA A 147 6.29 11.44 -7.66
N HIS A 148 7.50 11.90 -7.31
CA HIS A 148 8.43 12.27 -8.40
C HIS A 148 8.56 11.09 -9.35
N LYS A 149 8.95 11.31 -10.60
CA LYS A 149 8.92 10.36 -11.74
C LYS A 149 9.30 8.87 -11.46
N ASP A 150 9.94 8.57 -10.33
CA ASP A 150 10.41 7.26 -9.88
C ASP A 150 9.77 6.74 -8.56
N ASP A 151 8.60 7.23 -8.13
CA ASP A 151 7.91 6.87 -6.87
C ASP A 151 8.74 7.14 -5.59
N GLN A 152 9.68 8.09 -5.66
CA GLN A 152 10.55 8.44 -4.54
C GLN A 152 10.09 9.70 -3.83
N ILE A 153 9.77 9.55 -2.53
CA ILE A 153 9.63 10.65 -1.58
C ILE A 153 10.95 11.43 -1.56
N ASP A 154 10.91 12.71 -1.89
CA ASP A 154 12.10 13.55 -1.82
C ASP A 154 12.57 13.69 -0.37
N GLU A 155 13.85 14.00 -0.20
CA GLU A 155 14.45 14.01 1.13
C GLU A 155 13.89 15.13 2.03
N HIS A 156 13.45 16.26 1.46
CA HIS A 156 12.85 17.34 2.25
C HIS A 156 11.51 16.90 2.83
N ASP A 157 10.65 16.30 2.01
CA ASP A 157 9.36 15.78 2.44
C ASP A 157 9.50 14.67 3.46
N ARG A 158 10.53 13.81 3.36
CA ARG A 158 10.83 12.81 4.39
C ARG A 158 11.09 13.46 5.75
N TYR A 159 11.85 14.56 5.79
CA TYR A 159 12.06 15.29 7.05
C TYR A 159 10.77 15.96 7.54
N THR A 160 9.99 16.54 6.63
CA THR A 160 8.73 17.20 6.95
C THR A 160 7.69 16.22 7.52
N ILE A 161 7.55 15.03 6.93
CA ILE A 161 6.70 13.93 7.43
C ILE A 161 7.12 13.51 8.84
N ARG A 162 8.43 13.31 9.06
CA ARG A 162 8.95 12.94 10.39
C ARG A 162 8.74 14.04 11.43
N ALA A 163 8.84 15.31 11.02
CA ALA A 163 8.56 16.44 11.89
C ALA A 163 7.09 16.51 12.29
N GLY A 164 6.17 16.27 11.35
CA GLY A 164 4.72 16.18 11.61
C GLY A 164 4.38 15.05 12.56
N PHE A 165 5.00 13.88 12.35
CA PHE A 165 4.87 12.73 13.24
C PHE A 165 5.24 13.09 14.69
N TRP A 166 6.44 13.62 14.91
CA TRP A 166 6.87 13.97 16.27
C TRP A 166 6.03 15.08 16.90
N ARG A 167 5.60 16.09 16.10
CA ARG A 167 4.73 17.16 16.60
C ARG A 167 3.44 16.62 17.19
N GLU A 168 2.83 15.62 16.55
CA GLU A 168 1.58 15.01 17.03
C GLU A 168 1.82 14.17 18.30
N ILE A 169 2.91 13.38 18.35
CA ILE A 169 3.30 12.60 19.54
C ILE A 169 3.49 13.54 20.75
N ASP A 170 4.21 14.64 20.58
CA ASP A 170 4.48 15.62 21.65
C ASP A 170 3.22 16.38 22.08
N GLY A 171 2.35 16.74 21.12
CA GLY A 171 1.08 17.42 21.38
C GLY A 171 0.15 16.60 22.27
N ARG A 172 0.05 15.29 22.01
CA ARG A 172 -0.81 14.38 22.80
C ARG A 172 -0.22 14.04 24.16
N ALA A 173 1.12 13.91 24.26
CA ALA A 173 1.79 13.78 25.55
C ALA A 173 1.55 15.00 26.46
N THR A 174 1.53 16.19 25.88
CA THR A 174 1.24 17.43 26.61
C THR A 174 -0.24 17.51 27.04
N ALA A 175 -1.17 17.23 26.13
CA ALA A 175 -2.61 17.25 26.42
C ALA A 175 -3.03 16.20 27.47
N GLY A 176 -2.46 14.99 27.43
CA GLY A 176 -2.70 13.95 28.42
C GLY A 176 -2.23 14.32 29.83
N ASN A 177 -1.20 15.16 29.94
CA ASN A 177 -0.71 15.67 31.22
C ASN A 177 -1.60 16.78 31.80
N GLN A 178 -2.29 17.55 30.95
CA GLN A 178 -3.22 18.61 31.40
C GLN A 178 -4.54 18.04 31.95
N ALA A 179 -5.04 16.92 31.40
CA ALA A 179 -6.28 16.29 31.86
C ALA A 179 -6.13 15.51 33.19
N ALA A 180 -4.91 15.17 33.61
CA ALA A 180 -4.64 14.45 34.86
C ALA A 180 -4.36 15.39 36.07
N GLY A 181 -4.36 16.70 35.85
CA GLY A 181 -4.11 17.74 36.86
C GLY A 181 -5.35 18.50 37.33
N GLU A 182 -6.54 18.12 36.86
CA GLU A 182 -7.86 18.61 37.31
C GLU A 182 -8.57 17.50 38.11
#